data_AF-A0A529G1U5-F1
#
_entry.id   AF-A0A529G1U5-F1
#
_cell.length_a   1.000
_cell.length_b   1.000
_cell.length_c   1.000
_cell.angle_alpha   90.00
_cell.angle_beta   90.00
_cell.angle_gamma   90.00
#
_symmetry.space_group_name_H-M   'P 1'
#
loop_
_entity.id
_entity.type
_entity.pdbx_description
1 polymer ?
#
loop_
_entity_poly.entity_id
_entity_poly.type
_entity_poly.pdbx_seq_one_letter_code
_entity_poly.pdbx_strand_id
1 'polypeptide(L)'
;MRKFLFSAGFALLVAATSVSIMAMTPPAFASTIKYVVNNIPITTGDIAHRAAFLKLQHKKGDAGQEMIDQTLRLAEAKRLGIRITDAQVDAAYQRFATTNKMQLKQLDGIMAQSGVTKE
;
A
#
# COMPACT_ATOMS: atom_id res chain seq x y z
N MET A 1 -53.68 21.06 33.10
CA MET A 1 -52.59 21.60 32.25
C MET A 1 -51.25 21.34 32.94
N ARG A 2 -50.50 20.29 32.58
CA ARG A 2 -49.15 19.98 33.12
C ARG A 2 -48.57 18.71 32.49
N LYS A 3 -48.61 18.60 31.17
CA LYS A 3 -48.03 17.47 30.41
C LYS A 3 -47.33 17.97 29.14
N PHE A 4 -46.49 18.99 29.27
CA PHE A 4 -45.68 19.50 28.15
C PHE A 4 -44.22 19.81 28.52
N LEU A 5 -43.82 19.56 29.77
CA LEU A 5 -42.45 19.89 30.23
C LEU A 5 -41.47 18.72 30.17
N PHE A 6 -41.92 17.48 29.91
CA PHE A 6 -41.04 16.31 29.84
C PHE A 6 -40.51 15.98 28.43
N SER A 7 -41.09 16.55 27.36
CA SER A 7 -40.64 16.27 25.97
C SER A 7 -39.52 17.19 25.48
N ALA A 8 -39.21 18.29 26.20
CA ALA A 8 -38.19 19.24 25.78
C ALA A 8 -36.75 18.79 26.13
N GLY A 9 -36.58 17.96 27.16
CA GLY A 9 -35.25 17.49 27.59
C GLY A 9 -34.66 16.38 26.71
N PHE A 10 -35.51 15.53 26.14
CA PHE A 10 -35.04 14.40 25.31
C PHE A 10 -34.76 14.82 23.86
N ALA A 11 -35.43 15.86 23.36
CA ALA A 11 -35.19 16.40 22.03
C ALA A 11 -33.85 17.12 21.91
N LEU A 12 -33.33 17.69 23.01
CA LEU A 12 -32.04 18.39 23.02
C LEU A 12 -30.83 17.42 23.02
N LEU A 13 -31.00 16.19 23.52
CA LEU A 13 -29.91 15.21 23.57
C LEU A 13 -29.68 14.51 22.22
N VAL A 14 -30.72 14.38 21.39
CA VAL A 14 -30.61 13.79 20.04
C VAL A 14 -30.04 14.77 19.01
N ALA A 15 -30.11 16.08 19.27
CA ALA A 15 -29.55 17.11 18.39
C ALA A 15 -28.02 17.29 18.53
N ALA A 16 -27.37 16.67 19.53
CA ALA A 16 -25.96 16.89 19.84
C ALA A 16 -24.98 15.83 19.28
N THR A 17 -25.45 14.77 18.61
CA THR A 17 -24.59 13.66 18.18
C THR A 17 -24.26 13.63 16.68
N SER A 18 -24.77 14.56 15.89
CA SER A 18 -24.37 14.70 14.47
C SER A 18 -23.09 15.54 14.32
N VAL A 19 -22.04 15.20 15.07
CA VAL A 19 -20.68 15.61 14.71
C VAL A 19 -20.22 14.62 13.65
N SER A 20 -20.49 14.94 12.39
CA SER A 20 -19.91 14.26 11.25
C SER A 20 -18.39 14.33 11.39
N ILE A 21 -17.76 13.23 11.78
CA ILE A 21 -16.31 13.07 11.71
C ILE A 21 -15.97 13.17 10.22
N MET A 22 -15.58 14.37 9.79
CA MET A 22 -14.97 14.55 8.48
C MET A 22 -13.66 13.78 8.54
N ALA A 23 -13.66 12.55 8.01
CA ALA A 23 -12.46 11.79 7.79
C ALA A 23 -11.56 12.65 6.88
N MET A 24 -10.58 13.31 7.48
CA MET A 24 -9.52 14.00 6.74
C MET A 24 -8.75 12.93 5.99
N THR A 25 -9.14 12.68 4.74
CA THR A 25 -8.33 11.89 3.82
C THR A 25 -6.99 12.62 3.70
N PRO A 26 -5.86 11.96 4.04
CA PRO A 26 -4.56 12.59 3.89
C PRO A 26 -4.38 13.05 2.43
N PRO A 27 -3.71 14.18 2.19
CA PRO A 27 -3.51 14.70 0.85
C PRO A 27 -2.81 13.64 -0.01
N ALA A 28 -3.41 13.30 -1.14
CA ALA A 28 -2.78 12.42 -2.12
C ALA A 28 -1.60 13.15 -2.74
N PHE A 29 -0.38 12.71 -2.44
CA PHE A 29 0.81 13.21 -3.13
C PHE A 29 0.79 12.70 -4.57
N ALA A 30 0.71 13.62 -5.53
CA ALA A 30 0.77 13.27 -6.94
C ALA A 30 2.13 12.63 -7.26
N SER A 31 2.12 11.38 -7.72
CA SER A 31 3.33 10.71 -8.20
C SER A 31 3.82 11.39 -9.49
N THR A 32 5.09 11.73 -9.54
CA THR A 32 5.72 12.35 -10.72
C THR A 32 6.62 11.35 -11.42
N ILE A 33 6.79 11.50 -12.73
CA ILE A 33 7.69 10.64 -13.51
C ILE A 33 9.13 11.08 -13.25
N LYS A 34 9.95 10.17 -12.72
CA LYS A 34 11.35 10.45 -12.42
C LYS A 34 12.29 9.96 -13.52
N TYR A 35 12.01 8.78 -14.08
CA TYR A 35 12.79 8.17 -15.17
C TYR A 35 11.87 7.61 -16.25
N VAL A 36 12.40 7.45 -17.46
CA VAL A 36 11.75 6.71 -18.55
C VAL A 36 12.76 5.71 -19.10
N VAL A 37 12.39 4.42 -19.09
CA VAL A 37 13.25 3.32 -19.51
C VAL A 37 12.51 2.50 -20.56
N ASN A 38 13.00 2.46 -21.80
CA ASN A 38 12.32 1.78 -22.93
C ASN A 38 10.83 2.12 -23.04
N ASN A 39 10.51 3.43 -22.97
CA ASN A 39 9.13 3.96 -22.97
C ASN A 39 8.26 3.54 -21.78
N ILE A 40 8.84 2.97 -20.72
CA ILE A 40 8.15 2.67 -19.47
C ILE A 40 8.50 3.76 -18.44
N PRO A 41 7.51 4.52 -17.93
CA PRO A 41 7.75 5.53 -16.91
C PRO A 41 8.00 4.86 -15.55
N ILE A 42 8.98 5.39 -14.81
CA ILE A 42 9.22 5.06 -13.40
C ILE A 42 8.86 6.29 -12.58
N THR A 43 7.92 6.13 -11.66
CA THR A 43 7.37 7.23 -10.86
C THR A 43 8.07 7.38 -9.51
N THR A 44 7.85 8.51 -8.85
CA THR A 44 8.29 8.73 -7.47
C THR A 44 7.62 7.76 -6.48
N GLY A 45 6.40 7.29 -6.78
CA GLY A 45 5.72 6.25 -5.98
C GLY A 45 6.46 4.92 -6.05
N ASP A 46 6.83 4.48 -7.26
CA ASP A 46 7.56 3.21 -7.46
C ASP A 46 8.90 3.21 -6.72
N ILE A 47 9.64 4.32 -6.80
CA ILE A 47 10.92 4.49 -6.11
C ILE A 47 10.72 4.49 -4.59
N ALA A 48 9.65 5.11 -4.08
CA ALA A 48 9.34 5.11 -2.66
C ALA A 48 9.02 3.70 -2.13
N HIS A 49 8.21 2.91 -2.86
CA HIS A 49 7.93 1.52 -2.51
C HIS A 49 9.21 0.67 -2.55
N ARG A 50 10.07 0.86 -3.56
CA ARG A 50 11.36 0.15 -3.63
C ARG A 50 12.28 0.53 -2.46
N ALA A 51 12.34 1.80 -2.10
CA ALA A 51 13.10 2.27 -0.95
C ALA A 51 12.58 1.71 0.38
N ALA A 52 11.25 1.64 0.55
CA ALA A 52 10.61 1.00 1.70
C ALA A 52 11.00 -0.49 1.81
N PHE A 53 10.98 -1.21 0.69
CA PHE A 53 11.40 -2.61 0.64
C PHE A 53 12.89 -2.82 0.95
N LEU A 54 13.77 -1.93 0.48
CA LEU A 54 15.19 -1.97 0.82
C LEU A 54 15.43 -1.75 2.32
N LYS A 55 14.68 -0.82 2.92
CA LYS A 55 14.71 -0.57 4.38
C LYS A 55 14.26 -1.79 5.17
N LEU A 56 13.17 -2.44 4.76
CA LEU A 56 12.67 -3.66 5.42
C LEU A 56 13.73 -4.78 5.44
N GLN A 57 14.47 -4.93 4.35
CA GLN A 57 15.57 -5.91 4.25
C GLN A 57 16.85 -5.46 4.93
N HIS A 58 16.91 -4.25 5.49
CA HIS A 58 18.14 -3.60 5.96
C HIS A 58 19.27 -3.60 4.91
N LYS A 59 18.90 -3.59 3.61
CA LYS A 59 19.84 -3.59 2.49
C LYS A 59 20.14 -2.15 2.08
N LYS A 60 21.43 -1.85 1.87
CA LYS A 60 21.86 -0.59 1.24
C LYS A 60 21.72 -0.68 -0.28
N GLY A 61 21.26 0.39 -0.91
CA GLY A 61 21.15 0.47 -2.35
C GLY A 61 20.43 1.74 -2.80
N ASP A 62 20.61 2.11 -4.07
CA ASP A 62 19.85 3.16 -4.70
C ASP A 62 18.53 2.59 -5.25
N ALA A 63 17.42 3.01 -4.66
CA ALA A 63 16.09 2.58 -5.08
C ALA A 63 15.76 2.98 -6.53
N GLY A 64 16.30 4.11 -7.00
CA GLY A 64 16.13 4.56 -8.37
C GLY A 64 16.82 3.62 -9.36
N GLN A 65 18.09 3.30 -9.10
CA GLN A 65 18.84 2.35 -9.93
C GLN A 65 18.23 0.95 -9.92
N GLU A 66 17.83 0.44 -8.75
CA GLU A 66 17.18 -0.87 -8.64
C GLU A 66 15.85 -0.92 -9.42
N MET A 67 15.10 0.19 -9.48
CA MET A 67 13.90 0.29 -10.32
C MET A 67 14.21 0.32 -11.81
N ILE A 68 15.28 1.00 -12.22
CA ILE A 68 15.74 1.00 -13.62
C ILE A 68 16.09 -0.43 -14.05
N ASP A 69 16.90 -1.13 -13.24
CA ASP A 69 17.33 -2.49 -13.52
C ASP A 69 16.15 -3.47 -13.55
N GLN A 70 15.19 -3.31 -12.62
CA GLN A 70 13.96 -4.09 -12.60
C GLN A 70 13.15 -3.88 -13.88
N THR A 71 12.95 -2.63 -14.30
CA THR A 71 12.18 -2.31 -15.51
C THR A 71 12.84 -2.90 -16.76
N LEU A 72 14.17 -2.85 -16.88
CA LEU A 72 14.89 -3.49 -17.98
C LEU A 72 14.68 -5.01 -18.00
N ARG A 73 14.79 -5.66 -16.84
CA ARG A 73 14.58 -7.12 -16.73
C ARG A 73 13.15 -7.52 -17.06
N LEU A 74 12.16 -6.76 -16.60
CA LEU A 74 10.75 -7.02 -16.88
C LEU A 74 10.41 -6.79 -18.36
N ALA A 75 10.98 -5.75 -18.97
CA ALA A 75 10.83 -5.52 -20.41
C ALA A 75 11.37 -6.70 -21.22
N GLU A 76 12.53 -7.23 -20.84
CA GLU A 76 13.13 -8.40 -21.50
C GLU A 76 12.32 -9.68 -21.25
N ALA A 77 11.86 -9.91 -20.02
CA ALA A 77 11.00 -11.05 -19.70
C ALA A 77 9.70 -11.02 -20.53
N LYS A 78 9.10 -9.84 -20.71
CA LYS A 78 7.94 -9.64 -21.58
C LYS A 78 8.27 -9.91 -23.05
N ARG A 79 9.43 -9.44 -23.53
CA ARG A 79 9.92 -9.70 -24.90
C ARG A 79 10.08 -11.20 -25.17
N LEU A 80 10.55 -11.96 -24.19
CA LEU A 80 10.70 -13.41 -24.24
C LEU A 80 9.39 -14.18 -24.02
N GLY A 81 8.27 -13.49 -23.77
CA GLY A 81 6.96 -14.12 -23.58
C GLY A 81 6.80 -14.83 -22.23
N ILE A 82 7.62 -14.51 -21.23
CA ILE A 82 7.51 -15.07 -19.88
C ILE A 82 6.24 -14.51 -19.23
N ARG A 83 5.33 -15.40 -18.82
CA ARG A 83 4.08 -15.06 -18.11
C ARG A 83 4.04 -15.81 -16.80
N ILE A 84 3.73 -15.09 -15.73
CA ILE A 84 3.62 -15.63 -14.38
C ILE A 84 2.13 -15.64 -14.03
N THR A 85 1.64 -16.78 -13.59
CA THR A 85 0.24 -16.94 -13.16
C THR A 85 0.06 -16.53 -11.71
N ASP A 86 -1.13 -16.10 -11.33
CA ASP A 86 -1.44 -15.69 -9.94
C ASP A 86 -1.16 -16.84 -8.96
N ALA A 87 -1.48 -18.08 -9.34
CA ALA A 87 -1.16 -19.27 -8.54
C ALA A 87 0.35 -19.44 -8.27
N GLN A 88 1.21 -19.04 -9.20
CA GLN A 88 2.67 -19.04 -8.98
C GLN A 88 3.10 -17.93 -8.04
N VAL A 89 2.47 -16.76 -8.10
CA VAL A 89 2.72 -15.64 -7.17
C VAL A 89 2.30 -16.02 -5.75
N ASP A 90 1.09 -16.57 -5.59
CA ASP A 90 0.57 -17.02 -4.30
C ASP A 90 1.43 -18.11 -3.68
N ALA A 91 1.82 -19.11 -4.48
CA ALA A 91 2.72 -20.16 -4.03
C ALA A 91 4.10 -19.61 -3.62
N ALA A 92 4.64 -18.63 -4.35
CA ALA A 92 5.90 -17.98 -4.00
C ALA A 92 5.77 -17.16 -2.70
N TYR A 93 4.65 -16.43 -2.52
CA TYR A 93 4.37 -15.67 -1.32
C TYR A 93 4.25 -16.57 -0.08
N GLN A 94 3.52 -17.69 -0.20
CA GLN A 94 3.42 -18.68 0.87
C GLN A 94 4.76 -19.32 1.21
N ARG A 95 5.59 -19.64 0.19
CA ARG A 95 6.95 -20.15 0.42
C ARG A 95 7.81 -19.12 1.15
N PHE A 96 7.73 -17.85 0.77
CA PHE A 96 8.46 -16.79 1.44
C PHE A 96 8.09 -16.68 2.93
N ALA A 97 6.80 -16.70 3.26
CA ALA A 97 6.34 -16.72 4.66
C ALA A 97 6.88 -17.95 5.41
N THR A 98 6.80 -19.13 4.79
CA THR A 98 7.28 -20.39 5.37
C THR A 98 8.79 -20.38 5.62
N THR A 99 9.60 -19.91 4.66
CA THR A 99 11.06 -19.80 4.80
C THR A 99 11.45 -18.85 5.92
N ASN A 100 10.71 -17.76 6.11
CA ASN A 100 10.92 -16.82 7.19
C ASN A 100 10.26 -17.25 8.52
N LYS A 101 9.69 -18.47 8.59
CA LYS A 101 9.03 -19.03 9.79
C LYS A 101 7.88 -18.16 10.31
N MET A 102 7.12 -17.57 9.40
CA MET A 102 6.01 -16.68 9.70
C MET A 102 4.70 -17.20 9.12
N GLN A 103 3.58 -16.87 9.76
CA GLN A 103 2.25 -17.02 9.16
C GLN A 103 1.99 -15.88 8.17
N LEU A 104 1.17 -16.13 7.13
CA LEU A 104 0.83 -15.10 6.11
C LEU A 104 0.32 -13.81 6.74
N LYS A 105 -0.59 -13.90 7.73
CA LYS A 105 -1.13 -12.73 8.44
C LYS A 105 -0.05 -11.91 9.15
N GLN A 106 1.00 -12.56 9.66
CA GLN A 106 2.11 -11.87 10.31
C GLN A 106 2.99 -11.16 9.27
N LEU A 107 3.22 -11.81 8.12
CA LEU A 107 3.96 -11.21 7.01
C LEU A 107 3.24 -9.96 6.47
N ASP A 108 1.92 -10.05 6.26
CA ASP A 108 1.09 -8.94 5.80
C ASP A 108 1.20 -7.73 6.75
N GLY A 109 1.18 -7.98 8.06
CA GLY A 109 1.34 -6.94 9.08
C GLY A 109 2.70 -6.23 9.01
N ILE A 110 3.79 -6.98 8.84
CA ILE A 110 5.14 -6.41 8.74
C ILE A 110 5.30 -5.59 7.46
N MET A 111 4.79 -6.09 6.33
CA MET A 111 4.86 -5.40 5.04
C MET A 111 4.07 -4.09 5.09
N ALA A 112 2.84 -4.12 5.60
CA ALA A 112 2.01 -2.93 5.76
C ALA A 112 2.66 -1.86 6.65
N GLN A 113 3.25 -2.26 7.79
CA GLN A 113 3.97 -1.35 8.67
C GLN A 113 5.20 -0.70 8.00
N SER A 114 5.81 -1.43 7.07
CA SER A 114 7.00 -0.98 6.34
C SER A 114 6.68 -0.14 5.10
N GLY A 115 5.40 0.09 4.79
CA GLY A 115 4.97 0.82 3.60
C GLY A 115 5.09 0.01 2.31
N VAL A 116 5.14 -1.32 2.41
CA VAL A 116 5.06 -2.25 1.28
C VAL A 116 3.64 -2.82 1.30
N THR A 117 2.76 -2.29 0.46
CA THR A 117 1.38 -2.78 0.36
C THR A 117 1.35 -4.12 -0.37
N LYS A 118 0.28 -4.89 -0.14
CA LYS A 118 0.00 -6.15 -0.86
C LYS A 118 -0.43 -5.90 -2.32
N GLU A 119 -0.90 -4.68 -2.59
CA GLU A 119 -1.47 -4.23 -3.86
C GLU A 119 -0.63 -3.05 -4.41
#